data_AF-A0A485B0A6-F1
#
_entry.id   AF-A0A485B0A6-F1
#
_cell.length_a   1.000
_cell.length_b   1.000
_cell.length_c   1.000
_cell.angle_alpha   90.00
_cell.angle_beta   90.00
_cell.angle_gamma   90.00
#
_symmetry.space_group_name_H-M   'P 1'
#
loop_
_entity.id
_entity.type
_entity.pdbx_description
1 polymer ?
#
loop_
_entity_poly.entity_id
_entity_poly.type
_entity_poly.pdbx_seq_one_letter_code
_entity_poly.pdbx_strand_id
1 'polypeptide(L)'
;MTKRTFNEAFMMHTSTSPSYPIVASIETAAAMLRGNSGKRLIQRSIERALDFRKEVQRLREEADGWFFDIWQPEDIAETRCWPVAAGEQWHGFQDADDDHMFLDPVKVTILTPGMDEQGNMDDEGIPAALVAKFLDERGVVVEKTGPYNLLFLFSIGIDKNPGDGAAARPDGV
;
A
#
# COMPACT_ATOMS: atom_id res chain seq x y z
N MET A 1 25.78 -3.21 -25.67
CA MET A 1 25.13 -1.93 -26.06
C MET A 1 26.09 -0.79 -25.77
N THR A 2 26.36 0.11 -26.71
CA THR A 2 27.31 1.23 -26.49
C THR A 2 26.56 2.47 -25.97
N LYS A 3 27.28 3.38 -25.28
CA LYS A 3 26.72 4.67 -24.83
C LYS A 3 26.03 5.44 -25.95
N ARG A 4 26.61 5.39 -27.17
CA ARG A 4 26.08 6.07 -28.34
C ARG A 4 24.70 5.52 -28.75
N THR A 5 24.59 4.20 -28.90
CA THR A 5 23.32 3.55 -29.27
C THR A 5 22.23 3.80 -28.21
N PHE A 6 22.59 3.82 -26.93
CA PHE A 6 21.64 4.16 -25.87
C PHE A 6 21.19 5.63 -25.93
N ASN A 7 22.13 6.56 -26.16
CA ASN A 7 21.80 7.98 -26.22
C ASN A 7 20.92 8.32 -27.43
N GLU A 8 21.13 7.66 -28.57
CA GLU A 8 20.25 7.77 -29.73
C GLU A 8 18.82 7.34 -29.37
N ALA A 9 18.65 6.19 -28.71
CA ALA A 9 17.33 5.74 -28.25
C ALA A 9 16.70 6.69 -27.21
N PHE A 10 17.49 7.23 -26.28
CA PHE A 10 17.01 8.20 -25.29
C PHE A 10 16.50 9.48 -25.94
N MET A 11 17.21 10.01 -26.94
CA MET A 11 16.82 11.22 -27.66
C MET A 11 15.58 11.02 -28.55
N MET A 12 15.26 9.79 -28.99
CA MET A 12 14.02 9.50 -29.73
C MET A 12 12.76 9.77 -28.91
N HIS A 13 12.85 9.76 -27.57
CA HIS A 13 11.70 9.92 -26.67
C HIS A 13 11.78 11.15 -25.77
N THR A 14 12.86 11.92 -25.84
CA THR A 14 13.06 13.10 -24.99
C THR A 14 12.83 14.37 -25.79
N SER A 15 12.02 15.28 -25.25
CA SER A 15 11.82 16.61 -25.83
C SER A 15 13.16 17.34 -26.00
N THR A 16 13.34 18.02 -27.13
CA THR A 16 14.47 18.94 -27.35
C THR A 16 14.37 20.20 -26.48
N SER A 17 13.27 20.39 -25.76
CA SER A 17 13.04 21.46 -24.80
C SER A 17 12.52 20.86 -23.49
N PRO A 18 13.40 20.33 -22.62
CA PRO A 18 12.99 19.70 -21.37
C PRO A 18 12.55 20.72 -20.32
N SER A 19 11.69 20.30 -19.40
CA SER A 19 11.28 21.10 -18.24
C SER A 19 12.35 21.06 -17.16
N TYR A 20 13.11 22.14 -17.01
CA TYR A 20 14.15 22.27 -15.98
C TYR A 20 13.62 22.12 -14.53
N PRO A 21 12.42 22.61 -14.18
CA PRO A 21 11.84 22.32 -12.86
C PRO A 21 11.68 20.82 -12.58
N ILE A 22 11.28 20.02 -13.57
CA ILE A 22 11.17 18.55 -13.42
C ILE A 22 12.57 17.92 -13.27
N VAL A 23 13.55 18.38 -14.04
CA VAL A 23 14.94 17.90 -13.91
C VAL A 23 15.50 18.19 -12.52
N ALA A 24 15.31 19.42 -12.03
CA ALA A 24 15.76 19.82 -10.69
C ALA A 24 15.02 19.07 -9.57
N SER A 25 13.74 18.76 -9.73
CA SER A 25 12.99 17.99 -8.72
C SER A 25 13.48 16.56 -8.59
N ILE A 26 13.87 15.92 -9.70
CA ILE A 26 14.45 14.56 -9.69
C ILE A 26 15.80 14.55 -8.97
N GLU A 27 16.67 15.55 -9.22
CA GLU A 27 17.94 15.68 -8.50
C GLU A 27 17.72 15.94 -6.99
N THR A 28 16.75 16.79 -6.66
CA THR A 28 16.36 17.07 -5.27
C THR A 28 15.84 15.82 -4.57
N ALA A 29 15.00 15.02 -5.22
CA ALA A 29 14.49 13.76 -4.67
C ALA A 29 15.64 12.77 -4.36
N ALA A 30 16.64 12.68 -5.24
CA ALA A 30 17.84 11.88 -4.98
C ALA A 30 18.66 12.43 -3.79
N ALA A 31 18.72 13.76 -3.62
CA ALA A 31 19.37 14.38 -2.47
C ALA A 31 18.61 14.10 -1.15
N MET A 32 17.28 14.12 -1.15
CA MET A 32 16.44 13.80 0.01
C MET A 32 16.69 12.37 0.53
N LEU A 33 16.92 11.42 -0.38
CA LEU A 33 17.17 10.01 -0.04
C LEU A 33 18.63 9.71 0.32
N ARG A 34 19.54 10.68 0.23
CA ARG A 34 20.97 10.46 0.47
C ARG A 34 21.27 10.26 1.95
N GLY A 35 22.01 9.21 2.26
CA GLY A 35 22.56 8.96 3.61
C GLY A 35 21.51 8.53 4.64
N ASN A 36 21.79 8.81 5.91
CA ASN A 36 20.97 8.32 7.03
C ASN A 36 19.60 9.02 7.13
N SER A 37 19.46 10.25 6.62
CA SER A 37 18.17 10.96 6.56
C SER A 37 17.19 10.22 5.64
N GLY A 38 17.63 9.82 4.46
CA GLY A 38 16.82 9.03 3.52
C GLY A 38 16.38 7.69 4.10
N LYS A 39 17.31 6.96 4.75
CA LYS A 39 16.98 5.71 5.44
C LYS A 39 15.89 5.90 6.50
N ARG A 40 15.95 6.98 7.29
CA ARG A 40 14.93 7.30 8.30
C ARG A 40 13.57 7.65 7.69
N LEU A 41 13.54 8.35 6.55
CA LEU A 41 12.32 8.68 5.81
C LEU A 41 11.57 7.41 5.37
N ILE A 42 12.29 6.47 4.76
CA ILE A 42 11.71 5.19 4.33
C ILE A 42 11.29 4.36 5.55
N GLN A 43 12.16 4.24 6.56
CA GLN A 43 11.88 3.47 7.77
C GLN A 43 10.60 3.94 8.47
N ARG A 44 10.38 5.25 8.59
CA ARG A 44 9.14 5.81 9.15
C ARG A 44 7.90 5.43 8.37
N SER A 45 8.01 5.34 7.04
CA SER A 45 6.88 4.95 6.18
C SER A 45 6.51 3.48 6.41
N ILE A 46 7.52 2.62 6.55
CA ILE A 46 7.34 1.20 6.89
C ILE A 46 6.72 1.05 8.28
N GLU A 47 7.25 1.76 9.28
CA GLU A 47 6.71 1.73 10.66
C GLU A 47 5.26 2.18 10.70
N ARG A 48 4.89 3.26 9.98
CA ARG A 48 3.50 3.72 9.89
C ARG A 48 2.57 2.70 9.26
N ALA A 49 3.02 2.03 8.20
CA ALA A 49 2.23 0.98 7.55
C ALA A 49 2.01 -0.20 8.49
N LEU A 50 3.02 -0.61 9.26
CA LEU A 50 2.91 -1.67 10.27
C LEU A 50 2.01 -1.27 11.44
N ASP A 51 2.16 -0.05 11.95
CA ASP A 51 1.28 0.50 12.99
C ASP A 51 -0.18 0.46 12.53
N PHE A 52 -0.45 0.90 11.29
CA PHE A 52 -1.78 0.87 10.70
C PHE A 52 -2.33 -0.56 10.56
N ARG A 53 -1.51 -1.51 10.07
CA ARG A 53 -1.91 -2.92 9.94
C ARG A 53 -2.33 -3.52 11.28
N LYS A 54 -1.53 -3.29 12.32
CA LYS A 54 -1.81 -3.77 13.68
C LYS A 54 -3.06 -3.12 14.27
N GLU A 55 -3.27 -1.84 14.00
CA GLU A 55 -4.43 -1.12 14.51
C GLU A 55 -5.73 -1.62 13.88
N VAL A 56 -5.74 -1.91 12.58
CA VAL A 56 -6.92 -2.52 11.93
C VAL A 56 -7.20 -3.91 12.48
N GLN A 57 -6.17 -4.74 12.70
CA GLN A 57 -6.35 -6.06 13.33
C GLN A 57 -6.90 -5.94 14.76
N ARG A 58 -6.37 -5.01 15.57
CA ARG A 58 -6.87 -4.73 16.91
C ARG A 58 -8.34 -4.32 16.91
N LEU A 59 -8.71 -3.38 16.01
CA LEU A 59 -10.09 -2.93 15.89
C LEU A 59 -11.03 -4.03 15.39
N ARG A 60 -10.55 -4.93 14.52
CA ARG A 60 -11.30 -6.11 14.08
C ARG A 60 -11.60 -7.06 15.23
N GLU A 61 -10.64 -7.28 16.14
CA GLU A 61 -10.83 -8.13 17.33
C GLU A 61 -11.78 -7.50 18.37
N GLU A 62 -11.80 -6.18 18.46
CA GLU A 62 -12.65 -5.43 19.40
C GLU A 62 -14.06 -5.14 18.87
N ALA A 63 -14.29 -5.26 17.57
CA ALA A 63 -15.57 -4.94 16.94
C ALA A 63 -16.65 -5.99 17.27
N ASP A 64 -17.82 -5.53 17.71
CA ASP A 64 -19.02 -6.35 17.85
C ASP A 64 -19.76 -6.39 16.50
N GLY A 65 -19.25 -7.22 15.57
CA GLY A 65 -19.83 -7.42 14.24
C GLY A 65 -18.80 -7.45 13.12
N TRP A 66 -19.24 -7.11 11.90
CA TRP A 66 -18.34 -7.06 10.74
C TRP A 66 -17.35 -5.91 10.88
N PHE A 67 -16.10 -6.16 10.48
CA PHE A 67 -15.08 -5.13 10.36
C PHE A 67 -14.22 -5.39 9.12
N PHE A 68 -13.39 -4.42 8.75
CA PHE A 68 -12.43 -4.60 7.67
C PHE A 68 -11.35 -5.62 8.04
N ASP A 69 -10.83 -6.30 7.03
CA ASP A 69 -9.65 -7.15 7.16
C ASP A 69 -8.48 -6.61 6.34
N ILE A 70 -7.29 -7.18 6.51
CA ILE A 70 -6.11 -6.83 5.72
C ILE A 70 -5.58 -8.06 5.02
N TRP A 71 -5.26 -7.89 3.73
CA TRP A 71 -4.56 -8.91 2.96
C TRP A 71 -3.08 -8.98 3.40
N GLN A 72 -2.79 -9.89 4.32
CA GLN A 72 -1.47 -10.13 4.92
C GLN A 72 -1.39 -11.48 5.65
N PRO A 73 -0.17 -11.97 5.99
CA PRO A 73 -0.01 -13.11 6.87
C PRO A 73 -0.60 -12.86 8.27
N GLU A 74 -0.92 -13.94 8.98
CA GLU A 74 -1.41 -13.87 10.37
C GLU A 74 -0.38 -13.21 11.31
N ASP A 75 0.91 -13.56 11.17
CA ASP A 75 1.99 -13.00 11.97
C ASP A 75 2.80 -11.93 11.20
N ILE A 76 2.68 -10.69 11.66
CA ILE A 76 3.41 -9.51 11.17
C ILE A 76 4.33 -8.88 12.23
N ALA A 77 4.79 -9.66 13.22
CA ALA A 77 5.67 -9.16 14.29
C ALA A 77 7.00 -8.61 13.74
N GLU A 78 7.57 -9.26 12.72
CA GLU A 78 8.82 -8.84 12.09
C GLU A 78 8.59 -7.81 10.97
N THR A 79 9.41 -6.75 10.98
CA THR A 79 9.47 -5.79 9.87
C THR A 79 10.27 -6.36 8.71
N ARG A 80 9.58 -6.91 7.72
CA ARG A 80 10.18 -7.47 6.50
C ARG A 80 9.18 -7.41 5.34
N CYS A 81 9.65 -7.72 4.14
CA CYS A 81 8.74 -8.15 3.09
C CYS A 81 8.40 -9.62 3.36
N TRP A 82 7.12 -9.93 3.56
CA TRP A 82 6.72 -11.29 3.96
C TRP A 82 6.66 -12.21 2.75
N PRO A 83 7.29 -13.40 2.78
CA PRO A 83 7.22 -14.33 1.67
C PRO A 83 5.78 -14.83 1.48
N VAL A 84 5.40 -15.05 0.22
CA VAL A 84 4.19 -15.77 -0.15
C VAL A 84 4.59 -17.25 -0.26
N ALA A 85 4.41 -18.00 0.82
CA ALA A 85 4.93 -19.37 0.94
C ALA A 85 3.90 -20.43 0.53
N ALA A 86 4.38 -21.55 -0.01
CA ALA A 86 3.54 -22.69 -0.32
C ALA A 86 2.88 -23.23 0.98
N GLY A 87 1.54 -23.29 0.99
CA GLY A 87 0.75 -23.83 2.10
C GLY A 87 0.05 -22.79 2.97
N GLU A 88 0.41 -21.50 2.83
CA GLU A 88 -0.37 -20.41 3.42
C GLU A 88 -1.61 -20.12 2.56
N GLN A 89 -2.72 -19.71 3.20
CA GLN A 89 -4.00 -19.49 2.51
C GLN A 89 -4.38 -18.02 2.37
N TRP A 90 -3.84 -17.15 3.24
CA TRP A 90 -4.17 -15.72 3.30
C TRP A 90 -4.02 -14.98 1.95
N HIS A 91 -3.11 -15.45 1.10
CA HIS A 91 -2.81 -14.81 -0.18
C HIS A 91 -3.69 -15.29 -1.34
N GLY A 92 -4.42 -16.40 -1.22
CA GLY A 92 -5.35 -16.91 -2.24
C GLY A 92 -4.70 -17.46 -3.52
N PHE A 93 -3.37 -17.58 -3.56
CA PHE A 93 -2.64 -18.14 -4.70
C PHE A 93 -2.52 -19.67 -4.58
N GLN A 94 -2.90 -20.38 -5.64
CA GLN A 94 -2.68 -21.82 -5.76
C GLN A 94 -1.23 -22.11 -6.19
N ASP A 95 -0.61 -23.12 -5.57
CA ASP A 95 0.74 -23.60 -5.90
C ASP A 95 1.79 -22.47 -5.99
N ALA A 96 1.82 -21.58 -4.99
CA ALA A 96 2.79 -20.50 -4.92
C ALA A 96 4.23 -21.05 -4.84
N ASP A 97 5.12 -20.55 -5.69
CA ASP A 97 6.54 -20.88 -5.63
C ASP A 97 7.20 -20.24 -4.39
N ASP A 98 7.94 -21.05 -3.63
CA ASP A 98 8.72 -20.56 -2.49
C ASP A 98 9.85 -19.62 -2.94
N ASP A 99 10.15 -18.62 -2.11
CA ASP A 99 11.20 -17.62 -2.34
C ASP A 99 11.03 -16.82 -3.65
N HIS A 100 9.79 -16.75 -4.17
CA HIS A 100 9.48 -16.06 -5.42
C HIS A 100 8.82 -14.70 -5.22
N MET A 101 7.76 -14.65 -4.42
CA MET A 101 6.97 -13.44 -4.19
C MET A 101 7.02 -13.00 -2.73
N PHE A 102 6.99 -11.68 -2.52
CA PHE A 102 6.99 -11.08 -1.20
C PHE A 102 5.98 -9.92 -1.12
N LEU A 103 5.27 -9.84 -0.02
CA LEU A 103 4.38 -8.74 0.31
C LEU A 103 5.19 -7.55 0.84
N ASP A 104 5.06 -6.42 0.17
CA ASP A 104 5.66 -5.14 0.58
C ASP A 104 4.81 -4.50 1.71
N PRO A 105 5.40 -4.20 2.88
CA PRO A 105 4.66 -3.66 4.02
C PRO A 105 3.95 -2.34 3.73
N VAL A 106 4.49 -1.47 2.86
CA VAL A 106 3.90 -0.13 2.62
C VAL A 106 2.70 -0.12 1.67
N LYS A 107 2.42 -1.25 1.01
CA LYS A 107 1.23 -1.43 0.17
C LYS A 107 0.16 -2.14 0.97
N VAL A 108 -0.72 -1.38 1.61
CA VAL A 108 -1.76 -1.93 2.48
C VAL A 108 -3.03 -2.14 1.67
N THR A 109 -3.47 -3.39 1.56
CA THR A 109 -4.72 -3.76 0.92
C THR A 109 -5.73 -4.12 1.99
N ILE A 110 -6.80 -3.33 2.09
CA ILE A 110 -7.93 -3.57 2.98
C ILE A 110 -8.96 -4.43 2.24
N LEU A 111 -9.53 -5.41 2.93
CA LEU A 111 -10.58 -6.29 2.44
C LEU A 111 -11.92 -5.92 3.07
N THR A 112 -12.96 -5.92 2.25
CA THR A 112 -14.35 -5.72 2.67
C THR A 112 -15.10 -7.05 2.63
N PRO A 113 -16.09 -7.30 3.49
CA PRO A 113 -16.88 -8.54 3.48
C PRO A 113 -17.52 -8.80 2.11
N GLY A 114 -17.65 -10.07 1.72
CA GLY A 114 -18.34 -10.48 0.48
C GLY A 114 -17.55 -11.43 -0.42
N MET A 115 -16.28 -11.70 -0.11
CA MET A 115 -15.48 -12.71 -0.79
C MET A 115 -14.42 -13.26 0.16
N ASP A 116 -14.27 -14.59 0.20
CA ASP A 116 -13.23 -15.24 0.99
C ASP A 116 -11.85 -15.19 0.30
N GLU A 117 -10.82 -15.64 1.02
CA GLU A 117 -9.43 -15.67 0.54
C GLU A 117 -9.23 -16.60 -0.68
N GLN A 118 -10.13 -17.56 -0.86
CA GLN A 118 -10.11 -18.53 -1.96
C GLN A 118 -10.92 -18.04 -3.18
N GLY A 119 -11.58 -16.88 -3.08
CA GLY A 119 -12.36 -16.27 -4.15
C GLY A 119 -13.81 -16.77 -4.23
N ASN A 120 -14.33 -17.45 -3.20
CA ASN A 120 -15.75 -17.77 -3.11
C ASN A 120 -16.53 -16.55 -2.60
N MET A 121 -17.76 -16.38 -3.09
CA MET A 121 -18.62 -15.28 -2.70
C MET A 121 -19.40 -15.62 -1.43
N ASP A 122 -19.50 -14.67 -0.52
CA ASP A 122 -20.36 -14.78 0.67
C ASP A 122 -21.81 -14.41 0.33
N ASP A 123 -22.75 -14.86 1.16
CA ASP A 123 -24.18 -14.53 1.05
C ASP A 123 -24.45 -13.03 1.32
N GLU A 124 -23.65 -12.42 2.20
CA GLU A 124 -23.69 -11.00 2.53
C GLU A 124 -22.34 -10.34 2.25
N GLY A 125 -22.35 -9.10 1.74
CA GLY A 125 -21.12 -8.39 1.45
C GLY A 125 -21.31 -6.90 1.27
N ILE A 126 -20.21 -6.16 1.43
CA ILE A 126 -20.14 -4.72 1.27
C ILE A 126 -19.15 -4.43 0.14
N PRO A 127 -19.62 -4.09 -1.07
CA PRO A 127 -18.73 -3.77 -2.18
C PRO A 127 -17.78 -2.62 -1.83
N ALA A 128 -16.50 -2.79 -2.14
CA ALA A 128 -15.47 -1.80 -1.84
C ALA A 128 -15.72 -0.44 -2.53
N ALA A 129 -16.46 -0.42 -3.65
CA ALA A 129 -16.88 0.80 -4.32
C ALA A 129 -17.74 1.74 -3.42
N LEU A 130 -18.56 1.18 -2.52
CA LEU A 130 -19.35 1.97 -1.58
C LEU A 130 -18.45 2.64 -0.54
N VAL A 131 -17.49 1.88 -0.01
CA VAL A 131 -16.51 2.36 0.98
C VAL A 131 -15.60 3.41 0.34
N ALA A 132 -15.13 3.18 -0.88
CA ALA A 132 -14.32 4.15 -1.63
C ALA A 132 -15.05 5.49 -1.79
N LYS A 133 -16.35 5.46 -2.14
CA LYS A 133 -17.16 6.69 -2.23
C LYS A 133 -17.31 7.39 -0.89
N PHE A 134 -17.54 6.63 0.19
CA PHE A 134 -17.65 7.19 1.54
C PHE A 134 -16.34 7.86 2.02
N LEU A 135 -15.19 7.30 1.63
CA LEU A 135 -13.86 7.84 1.89
C LEU A 135 -13.58 9.10 1.06
N ASP A 136 -13.97 9.10 -0.22
CA ASP A 136 -13.83 10.26 -1.11
C ASP A 136 -14.60 11.49 -0.58
N GLU A 137 -15.82 11.29 -0.05
CA GLU A 137 -16.60 12.34 0.62
C GLU A 137 -15.90 12.95 1.84
N ARG A 138 -14.90 12.25 2.40
CA ARG A 138 -14.06 12.70 3.54
C ARG A 138 -12.67 13.14 3.12
N GLY A 139 -12.40 13.25 1.81
CA GLY A 139 -11.11 13.65 1.26
C GLY A 139 -10.04 12.56 1.35
N VAL A 140 -10.43 11.30 1.57
CA VAL A 140 -9.52 10.16 1.58
C VAL A 140 -9.51 9.51 0.20
N VAL A 141 -8.38 9.64 -0.51
CA VAL A 141 -8.19 9.06 -1.84
C VAL A 141 -7.71 7.62 -1.72
N VAL A 142 -8.45 6.69 -2.32
CA VAL A 142 -8.05 5.29 -2.47
C VAL A 142 -7.24 5.15 -3.75
N GLU A 143 -6.06 4.51 -3.68
CA GLU A 143 -5.18 4.35 -4.85
C GLU A 143 -5.80 3.41 -5.90
N LYS A 144 -6.35 2.29 -5.44
CA LYS A 144 -7.00 1.29 -6.30
C LYS A 144 -8.17 0.64 -5.57
N THR A 145 -9.29 0.51 -6.26
CA THR A 145 -10.49 -0.17 -5.76
C THR A 145 -10.78 -1.38 -6.63
N GLY A 146 -10.86 -2.56 -6.01
CA GLY A 146 -11.40 -3.77 -6.63
C GLY A 146 -12.85 -4.02 -6.21
N PRO A 147 -13.39 -5.23 -6.44
CA PRO A 147 -14.75 -5.59 -6.01
C PRO A 147 -14.92 -5.56 -4.48
N TYR A 148 -13.97 -6.17 -3.76
CA TYR A 148 -13.98 -6.29 -2.30
C TYR A 148 -12.63 -5.90 -1.66
N ASN A 149 -11.83 -5.06 -2.34
CA ASN A 149 -10.56 -4.58 -1.81
C ASN A 149 -10.27 -3.11 -2.13
N LEU A 150 -9.48 -2.49 -1.26
CA LEU A 150 -9.03 -1.10 -1.35
C LEU A 150 -7.52 -1.04 -1.09
N LEU A 151 -6.77 -0.38 -1.97
CA LEU A 151 -5.32 -0.21 -1.82
C LEU A 151 -4.99 1.19 -1.29
N PHE A 152 -4.15 1.23 -0.26
CA PHE A 152 -3.56 2.43 0.30
C PHE A 152 -2.04 2.37 0.22
N LEU A 153 -1.42 3.47 -0.21
CA LEU A 153 0.04 3.59 -0.35
C LEU A 153 0.63 4.41 0.79
N PHE A 154 1.36 3.77 1.69
CA PHE A 154 2.07 4.45 2.77
C PHE A 154 3.39 5.02 2.27
N SER A 155 3.31 6.19 1.63
CA SER A 155 4.48 6.91 1.11
C SER A 155 5.15 7.80 2.17
N ILE A 156 6.34 8.32 1.85
CA ILE A 156 7.07 9.28 2.70
C ILE A 156 6.28 10.57 3.01
N GLY A 157 5.24 10.87 2.24
CA GLY A 157 4.40 12.04 2.41
C GLY A 157 3.23 11.85 3.38
N ILE A 158 2.89 10.62 3.78
CA ILE A 158 1.76 10.36 4.69
C ILE A 158 2.21 10.52 6.13
N ASP A 159 1.80 11.58 6.81
CA ASP A 159 2.09 11.82 8.23
C ASP A 159 0.97 11.36 9.18
N LYS A 160 1.27 11.31 10.48
CA LYS A 160 0.32 10.87 11.53
C LYS A 160 -0.86 11.84 11.76
N ASN A 161 -0.93 12.95 11.02
CA ASN A 161 -1.98 13.94 11.21
C ASN A 161 -3.24 13.52 10.44
N PRO A 162 -4.43 13.63 11.06
CA PRO A 162 -5.70 13.10 10.55
C PRO A 162 -6.22 13.78 9.26
N GLY A 163 -5.50 14.76 8.70
CA GLY A 163 -5.83 15.37 7.41
C GLY A 163 -5.33 14.58 6.19
N ASP A 164 -4.38 13.65 6.39
CA ASP A 164 -3.78 12.87 5.30
C ASP A 164 -4.17 11.38 5.43
N GLY A 165 -5.43 11.10 5.14
CA GLY A 165 -5.77 9.95 4.30
C GLY A 165 -5.84 8.52 4.85
N ALA A 166 -5.54 8.20 6.13
CA ALA A 166 -5.60 6.77 6.51
C ALA A 166 -6.07 6.39 7.92
N ALA A 167 -6.11 7.27 8.92
CA ALA A 167 -6.52 6.84 10.27
C ALA A 167 -7.48 7.85 10.93
N ALA A 168 -8.76 7.71 10.62
CA ALA A 168 -9.82 8.29 11.45
C ALA A 168 -9.96 7.41 12.70
N ARG A 169 -9.69 7.98 13.89
CA ARG A 169 -10.06 7.33 15.15
C ARG A 169 -11.58 7.21 15.25
N PRO A 170 -12.14 6.08 15.71
CA PRO A 170 -13.42 6.10 16.37
C PRO A 170 -13.20 6.73 17.77
N ASP A 171 -13.84 7.88 18.02
CA ASP A 171 -14.47 8.26 19.30
C ASP A 171 -14.37 9.76 19.63
N GLY A 172 -15.55 10.37 19.81
CA GLY A 172 -15.79 11.24 20.97
C GLY A 172 -16.07 12.73 20.76
N VAL A 173 -17.08 13.10 19.96
CA VAL A 173 -18.31 13.87 20.34
C VAL A 173 -19.37 13.62 19.27
#